data_AF-A0A2J8W9A4-F1
#
_entry.id   AF-A0A2J8W9A4-F1
#
_cell.length_a   1.000
_cell.length_b   1.000
_cell.length_c   1.000
_cell.angle_alpha   90.00
_cell.angle_beta   90.00
_cell.angle_gamma   90.00
#
_symmetry.space_group_name_H-M   'P 1'
#
loop_
_entity.id
_entity.type
_entity.pdbx_description
1 polymer ?
#
loop_
_entity_poly.entity_id
_entity_poly.type
_entity_poly.pdbx_seq_one_letter_code
_entity_poly.pdbx_strand_id
1 'polypeptide(L)' 'MGFSCRMSENQEQEEVITVRVQDPRVQNEGSWNSYVDYKIFLHACS' A
#
# COMPACT_ATOMS: atom_id res chain seq x y z
N MET A 1 8.59 8.32 11.51
CA MET A 1 9.20 6.97 11.56
C MET A 1 9.42 6.53 10.12
N GLY A 2 10.64 6.71 9.62
CA GLY A 2 10.99 6.46 8.23
C GLY A 2 11.31 4.98 8.01
N PHE A 3 10.76 4.39 6.94
CA PHE A 3 11.09 3.04 6.52
C PHE A 3 12.37 3.10 5.68
N SER A 4 13.49 2.68 6.27
CA SER A 4 14.74 2.46 5.53
C SER A 4 14.72 1.03 4.99
N CYS A 5 14.66 0.87 3.66
CA CYS A 5 15.01 -0.39 3.02
C CYS A 5 16.51 -0.63 3.29
N ARG A 6 16.86 -1.36 4.34
CA ARG A 6 18.20 -1.94 4.47
C ARG A 6 18.18 -3.25 3.69
N MET A 7 18.42 -3.12 2.39
CA MET A 7 18.71 -4.25 1.51
C MET A 7 20.00 -4.89 2.01
N SER A 8 19.96 -6.17 2.32
CA SER A 8 21.14 -6.99 2.56
C SER A 8 22.10 -6.81 1.38
N GLU A 9 23.34 -6.39 1.67
CA GLU A 9 24.45 -6.45 0.74
C GLU A 9 24.47 -7.86 0.12
N ASN A 10 24.40 -7.94 -1.21
CA ASN A 10 24.67 -9.13 -2.02
C ASN A 10 23.49 -10.00 -2.51
N GLN A 11 22.32 -9.42 -2.79
CA GLN A 11 21.37 -10.01 -3.75
C GLN A 11 21.07 -8.97 -4.82
N GLU A 12 21.04 -9.43 -6.07
CA GLU A 12 20.80 -8.65 -7.29
C GLU A 12 19.66 -7.66 -7.07
N GLN A 13 19.81 -6.45 -7.60
CA GLN A 13 18.91 -5.30 -7.42
C GLN A 13 17.55 -5.58 -8.08
N GLU A 14 16.76 -6.49 -7.51
CA GLU A 14 15.39 -6.76 -7.91
C GLU A 14 14.54 -5.56 -7.49
N GLU A 15 13.84 -4.95 -8.45
CA GLU A 15 12.90 -3.87 -8.19
C GLU A 15 11.76 -4.40 -7.30
N VAL A 16 11.82 -4.10 -6.00
CA VAL A 16 10.81 -4.59 -5.05
C VAL A 16 9.67 -3.58 -4.98
N ILE A 17 8.50 -4.01 -5.45
CA ILE A 17 7.23 -3.28 -5.29
C ILE A 17 6.49 -3.84 -4.07
N THR A 18 6.36 -3.02 -3.03
CA THR A 18 5.51 -3.31 -1.87
C THR A 18 4.17 -2.59 -2.01
N VAL A 19 3.08 -3.35 -1.90
CA VAL A 19 1.71 -2.82 -1.90
C VAL A 19 1.11 -2.96 -0.50
N ARG A 20 0.54 -1.87 0.03
CA ARG A 20 -0.22 -1.89 1.28
C ARG A 20 -1.63 -1.36 1.04
N VAL A 21 -2.64 -2.16 1.38
CA VAL A 21 -4.05 -1.75 1.36
C VAL A 21 -4.48 -1.48 2.80
N GLN A 22 -4.96 -0.28 3.08
CA GLN A 22 -5.30 0.18 4.42
C GLN A 22 -6.56 1.04 4.40
N ASP A 23 -7.06 1.37 5.60
CA ASP A 23 -8.12 2.37 5.81
C ASP A 23 -9.40 2.08 5.03
N PRO A 24 -10.11 0.96 5.32
CA PRO A 24 -11.41 0.69 4.72
C PRO A 24 -12.42 1.74 5.18
N ARG A 25 -13.14 2.36 4.24
CA ARG A 25 -14.19 3.33 4.57
C ARG A 25 -15.47 3.04 3.81
N VAL A 26 -16.58 3.19 4.51
CA VAL A 26 -17.91 3.13 3.90
C VAL A 26 -18.19 4.47 3.24
N GLN A 27 -18.43 4.44 1.93
CA GLN A 27 -18.88 5.57 1.15
C GLN A 27 -20.38 5.49 0.92
N ASN A 28 -21.02 6.66 0.82
CA ASN A 28 -22.48 6.80 0.62
C ASN A 28 -23.31 5.99 1.63
N GLU A 29 -22.88 5.97 2.89
CA GLU A 29 -23.56 5.23 3.96
C GLU A 29 -25.04 5.65 4.05
N GLY A 30 -25.95 4.67 4.03
CA GLY A 30 -27.39 4.89 4.06
C GLY A 30 -28.05 5.12 2.69
N SER A 31 -27.28 5.14 1.60
CA SER A 31 -27.80 5.13 0.22
C SER A 31 -27.84 3.71 -0.36
N TRP A 32 -28.70 3.49 -1.37
CA TRP A 32 -28.70 2.26 -2.17
C TRP A 32 -27.34 1.96 -2.82
N ASN A 33 -26.57 3.01 -3.12
CA ASN A 33 -25.24 2.91 -3.74
C ASN A 33 -24.08 2.97 -2.73
N SER A 34 -24.30 2.49 -1.50
CA SER A 34 -23.22 2.39 -0.51
C SER A 34 -22.19 1.34 -0.94
N TYR A 35 -20.90 1.67 -0.79
CA TYR A 35 -19.78 0.77 -1.07
C TYR A 35 -18.61 1.01 -0.11
N VAL A 36 -17.67 0.07 -0.05
CA VAL A 36 -16.43 0.23 0.72
C VAL A 36 -15.27 0.53 -0.21
N ASP A 37 -14.56 1.61 0.05
CA ASP A 37 -13.29 1.92 -0.59
C ASP A 37 -12.10 1.68 0.34
N TYR A 38 -10.90 1.64 -0.25
CA TYR A 38 -9.66 1.37 0.44
C TYR A 38 -8.58 2.35 -0.04
N LYS A 39 -7.68 2.72 0.88
CA LYS A 39 -6.49 3.47 0.55
C LYS A 39 -5.34 2.54 0.22
N ILE A 40 -4.83 2.63 -1.00
CA ILE A 40 -3.69 1.83 -1.47
C ILE A 40 -2.43 2.68 -1.41
N PHE A 41 -1.40 2.16 -0.75
CA PHE A 41 -0.05 2.72 -0.74
C PHE A 41 0.87 1.81 -1.55
N LEU A 42 1.56 2.40 -2.51
CA LEU A 42 2.57 1.73 -3.33
C LEU A 42 3.94 2.27 -2.94
N HIS A 43 4.86 1.36 -2.66
CA HIS A 43 6.26 1.67 -2.39
C HIS A 43 7.11 0.86 -3.36
N ALA A 44 7.78 1.53 -4.30
CA ALA A 44 8.81 0.92 -5.14
C ALA A 44 10.18 1.25 -4.53
N CYS A 45 10.95 0.24 -4.14
CA CYS A 45 12.33 0.40 -3.67
C CYS A 45 13.27 -0.13 -4.77
N SER A 46 14.04 0.78 -5.37
CA SER A 46 15.08 0.55 -6.39
C SER A 46 16.47 0.69 -5.80
#